data_AF-A0A061ITA6-F1
#
_entry.id   AF-A0A061ITA6-F1
#
_cell.length_a   1.000
_cell.length_b   1.000
_cell.length_c   1.000
_cell.angle_alpha   90.00
_cell.angle_beta   90.00
_cell.angle_gamma   90.00
#
_symmetry.space_group_name_H-M   'P 1'
#
loop_
_entity.id
_entity.type
_entity.pdbx_description
1 polymer ?
#
loop_
_entity_poly.entity_id
_entity_poly.type
_entity_poly.pdbx_seq_one_letter_code
_entity_poly.pdbx_strand_id
1 'polypeptide(L)'
;MAAWVAAGVMLFFFGATAALVMVVASWSRRWHVHASVAVAILPLAALLTLGFAISAQKLVEYIHEVAQLDMVPPLLSYMLRRVRPIAADAITLLDIQLVAILLFVSYASMLLLRHLVDISRLLKVSRRRIYMN
;
A
#
# COMPACT_ATOMS: atom_id res chain seq x y z
N MET A 1 13.31 5.58 -25.86
CA MET A 1 12.21 6.53 -26.15
C MET A 1 10.82 5.95 -25.84
N ALA A 2 10.50 4.72 -26.26
CA ALA A 2 9.18 4.11 -26.02
C ALA A 2 8.75 4.04 -24.53
N ALA A 3 9.66 3.72 -23.61
CA ALA A 3 9.36 3.60 -22.18
C ALA A 3 8.91 4.92 -21.52
N TRP A 4 9.51 6.05 -21.92
CA TRP A 4 9.15 7.38 -21.41
C TRP A 4 7.78 7.84 -21.89
N VAL A 5 7.44 7.52 -23.14
CA VAL A 5 6.12 7.79 -23.73
C VAL A 5 5.06 6.93 -23.06
N ALA A 6 5.33 5.64 -22.83
CA ALA A 6 4.43 4.75 -22.11
C ALA A 6 4.19 5.20 -20.66
N ALA A 7 5.24 5.62 -19.96
CA ALA A 7 5.13 6.17 -18.60
C ALA A 7 4.31 7.48 -18.58
N GLY A 8 4.51 8.37 -19.56
CA GLY A 8 3.74 9.60 -19.70
C GLY A 8 2.26 9.36 -19.99
N VAL A 9 1.95 8.40 -20.87
CA VAL A 9 0.57 8.00 -21.20
C VAL A 9 -0.11 7.38 -19.98
N MET A 10 0.58 6.50 -19.24
CA MET A 10 0.08 5.91 -17.99
C MET A 10 -0.24 7.00 -16.96
N LEU A 11 0.68 7.95 -16.73
CA LEU A 11 0.45 9.07 -15.80
C LEU A 11 -0.75 9.94 -16.22
N PHE A 12 -0.94 10.17 -17.52
CA PHE A 12 -2.05 10.95 -18.05
C PHE A 12 -3.40 10.25 -17.84
N PHE A 13 -3.52 8.97 -18.21
CA PHE A 13 -4.74 8.19 -17.97
C PHE A 13 -5.05 8.08 -16.48
N PHE A 14 -4.00 7.96 -15.66
CA PHE A 14 -4.13 7.90 -14.22
C PHE A 14 -4.62 9.22 -13.61
N GLY A 15 -4.05 10.35 -14.03
CA GLY A 15 -4.52 11.67 -13.63
C GLY A 15 -5.95 11.95 -14.08
N ALA A 16 -6.31 11.56 -15.31
CA ALA A 16 -7.65 11.73 -15.87
C ALA A 16 -8.71 10.91 -15.13
N THR A 17 -8.41 9.65 -14.79
CA THR A 17 -9.32 8.79 -14.03
C THR A 17 -9.48 9.25 -12.58
N ALA A 18 -8.39 9.66 -11.92
CA ALA A 18 -8.45 10.27 -10.60
C ALA A 18 -9.28 11.57 -10.58
N ALA A 19 -9.10 12.44 -11.57
CA ALA A 19 -9.88 13.66 -11.72
C ALA A 19 -11.37 13.36 -11.95
N LEU A 20 -11.69 12.39 -12.81
CA LEU A 20 -13.07 11.96 -13.07
C LEU A 20 -13.74 11.43 -11.79
N VAL A 21 -13.05 10.58 -11.03
CA VAL A 21 -13.55 10.06 -9.74
C VAL A 21 -13.80 11.19 -8.74
N MET A 22 -12.90 12.17 -8.66
CA MET A 22 -13.09 13.36 -7.83
C MET A 22 -14.27 14.21 -8.28
N VAL A 23 -14.47 14.39 -9.60
CA VAL A 23 -15.60 15.14 -10.18
C VAL A 23 -16.93 14.45 -9.93
N VAL A 24 -16.98 13.11 -9.95
CA VAL A 24 -18.19 12.34 -9.65
C VAL A 24 -18.48 12.36 -8.15
N ALA A 25 -17.47 12.18 -7.31
CA ALA A 25 -17.61 12.21 -5.86
C ALA A 25 -18.01 13.60 -5.34
N SER A 26 -17.45 14.65 -5.95
CA SER A 26 -18.19 15.76 -6.55
C SER A 26 -19.55 16.12 -5.98
N TRP A 27 -20.46 15.27 -6.43
CA TRP A 27 -21.89 15.47 -6.40
C TRP A 27 -22.49 15.15 -5.02
N SER A 28 -21.76 14.45 -4.16
CA SER A 28 -22.24 14.02 -2.85
C SER A 28 -21.20 14.27 -1.76
N ARG A 29 -21.56 15.13 -0.80
CA ARG A 29 -20.68 15.57 0.31
C ARG A 29 -20.11 14.42 1.15
N ARG A 30 -20.82 13.29 1.23
CA ARG A 30 -20.37 12.08 1.96
C ARG A 30 -19.41 11.22 1.14
N TRP A 31 -19.52 11.23 -0.18
CA TRP A 31 -18.76 10.35 -1.07
C TRP A 31 -17.40 10.96 -1.44
N HIS A 32 -17.32 12.29 -1.47
CA HIS A 32 -16.09 13.07 -1.59
C HIS A 32 -14.95 12.60 -0.71
N VAL A 33 -15.23 12.31 0.57
CA VAL A 33 -14.20 11.94 1.55
C VAL A 33 -13.63 10.56 1.25
N HIS A 34 -14.46 9.60 0.82
CA HIS A 34 -14.00 8.26 0.49
C HIS A 34 -13.31 8.21 -0.88
N ALA A 35 -13.78 9.02 -1.83
CA ALA A 35 -13.18 9.12 -3.15
C ALA A 35 -11.82 9.83 -3.11
N SER A 36 -11.67 10.90 -2.33
CA SER A 36 -10.37 11.56 -2.15
C SER A 36 -9.35 10.64 -1.49
N VAL A 37 -9.78 9.84 -0.51
CA VAL A 37 -8.94 8.80 0.09
C VAL A 37 -8.58 7.73 -0.93
N ALA A 38 -9.52 7.25 -1.75
CA ALA A 38 -9.24 6.27 -2.81
C ALA A 38 -8.20 6.77 -3.81
N VAL A 39 -8.32 8.03 -4.23
CA VAL A 39 -7.37 8.67 -5.15
C VAL A 39 -5.99 8.85 -4.50
N ALA A 40 -5.93 9.16 -3.21
CA ALA A 40 -4.66 9.31 -2.48
C ALA A 40 -3.97 7.97 -2.17
N ILE A 41 -4.73 6.88 -1.99
CA ILE A 41 -4.19 5.55 -1.69
C ILE A 41 -3.33 5.01 -2.84
N LEU A 42 -3.66 5.36 -4.08
CA LEU A 42 -3.01 4.77 -5.24
C LEU A 42 -1.57 5.26 -5.49
N PRO A 43 -1.25 6.57 -5.46
CA PRO A 43 0.14 7.04 -5.48
C PRO A 43 0.90 6.59 -4.22
N LEU A 44 0.21 6.47 -3.08
CA LEU A 44 0.81 5.90 -1.86
C LEU A 44 1.18 4.43 -2.06
N ALA A 45 0.33 3.63 -2.70
CA ALA A 45 0.61 2.24 -3.03
C ALA A 45 1.83 2.12 -3.93
N ALA A 46 1.92 2.95 -4.98
CA ALA A 46 3.06 2.99 -5.88
C ALA A 46 4.37 3.33 -5.14
N LEU A 47 4.35 4.34 -4.26
CA LEU A 47 5.50 4.70 -3.42
C LEU A 47 5.90 3.57 -2.47
N LEU A 48 4.94 2.89 -1.85
CA LEU A 48 5.22 1.76 -0.97
C LEU A 48 5.83 0.59 -1.75
N THR A 49 5.25 0.21 -2.90
CA THR A 49 5.82 -0.86 -3.73
C THR A 49 7.24 -0.56 -4.17
N LEU A 50 7.51 0.69 -4.57
CA LEU A 50 8.83 1.12 -4.96
C LEU A 50 9.80 1.09 -3.77
N GLY A 51 9.37 1.60 -2.61
CA GLY A 51 10.15 1.57 -1.37
C GLY A 51 10.47 0.14 -0.90
N PHE A 52 9.50 -0.77 -0.96
CA PHE A 52 9.69 -2.19 -0.65
C PHE A 52 10.65 -2.85 -1.63
N ALA A 53 10.52 -2.59 -2.94
CA ALA A 53 11.41 -3.15 -3.94
C ALA A 53 12.86 -2.69 -3.75
N ILE A 54 13.09 -1.39 -3.52
CA ILE A 54 14.42 -0.84 -3.25
C ILE A 54 14.99 -1.44 -1.96
N SER A 55 14.18 -1.53 -0.91
CA SER A 55 14.60 -2.09 0.39
C SER A 55 14.96 -3.57 0.27
N ALA A 56 14.15 -4.34 -0.47
CA ALA A 56 14.40 -5.76 -0.73
C ALA A 56 15.66 -5.95 -1.58
N GLN A 57 15.89 -5.11 -2.60
CA GLN A 57 17.12 -5.13 -3.38
C GLN A 57 18.34 -4.84 -2.50
N LYS A 58 18.29 -3.80 -1.66
CA LYS A 58 19.38 -3.45 -0.74
C LYS A 58 19.67 -4.54 0.29
N LEU A 59 18.63 -5.22 0.75
CA LEU A 59 18.78 -6.37 1.64
C LEU A 59 19.51 -7.53 0.94
N VAL A 60 19.16 -7.82 -0.32
CA VAL A 60 19.84 -8.88 -1.09
C VAL A 60 21.30 -8.52 -1.39
N GLU A 61 21.58 -7.25 -1.73
CA GLU A 61 22.94 -6.73 -1.91
C GLU A 61 23.76 -6.90 -0.62
N TYR A 62 23.21 -6.48 0.53
CA TYR A 62 23.85 -6.65 1.83
C TYR A 62 24.13 -8.11 2.17
N ILE A 63 23.16 -9.00 1.92
CA ILE A 63 23.32 -10.45 2.13
C ILE A 63 24.47 -11.00 1.26
N HIS A 64 24.60 -10.53 0.03
CA HIS A 64 25.68 -10.95 -0.86
C HIS A 64 27.05 -10.47 -0.37
N GLU A 65 27.16 -9.21 0.06
CA GLU A 65 28.40 -8.66 0.62
C GLU A 65 28.82 -9.43 1.88
N VAL A 66 27.90 -9.68 2.80
CA VAL A 66 28.15 -10.45 4.03
C VAL A 66 28.58 -11.90 3.71
N ALA A 67 27.99 -12.52 2.69
CA ALA A 67 28.38 -13.86 2.24
C ALA A 67 29.72 -13.89 1.47
N GLN A 68 30.23 -12.75 0.99
CA GLN A 68 31.56 -12.63 0.38
C GLN A 68 32.66 -12.38 1.41
N LEU A 69 32.33 -11.74 2.54
CA LEU A 69 33.26 -11.46 3.64
C LEU A 69 33.52 -12.66 4.56
N ASP A 70 33.03 -13.86 4.21
CA ASP A 70 33.11 -15.11 4.99
C ASP A 70 32.69 -14.96 6.47
N MET A 71 31.84 -13.96 6.78
CA MET A 71 31.30 -13.72 8.12
C MET A 71 30.24 -14.74 8.56
N VAL A 72 29.91 -15.69 7.68
CA VAL A 72 28.82 -16.66 7.86
C VAL A 72 29.35 -18.06 7.50
N PRO A 73 28.96 -19.13 8.22
CA PRO A 73 29.38 -20.49 7.92
C PRO A 73 29.20 -20.89 6.44
N PRO A 74 30.09 -21.73 5.87
CA PRO A 74 30.17 -21.99 4.43
C PRO A 74 28.89 -22.58 3.82
N LEU A 75 28.12 -23.34 4.60
CA LEU A 75 26.85 -23.90 4.15
C LEU A 75 25.76 -22.82 3.99
N LEU A 76 25.77 -21.82 4.87
CA LEU A 76 24.87 -20.67 4.81
C LEU A 76 25.32 -19.68 3.72
N SER A 77 26.62 -19.43 3.56
CA SER A 77 27.11 -18.55 2.49
C SER A 77 26.76 -19.09 1.10
N TYR A 78 26.83 -20.42 0.90
CA TYR A 78 26.37 -21.06 -0.33
C TYR A 78 24.87 -20.86 -0.60
N MET A 79 24.04 -20.97 0.44
CA MET A 79 22.59 -20.75 0.34
C MET A 79 22.26 -19.27 0.07
N LEU A 80 22.95 -18.34 0.72
CA LEU A 80 22.73 -16.90 0.57
C LEU A 80 23.15 -16.40 -0.82
N ARG A 81 24.23 -16.94 -1.40
CA ARG A 81 24.67 -16.64 -2.78
C ARG A 81 23.72 -17.16 -3.86
N ARG A 82 22.78 -18.05 -3.53
CA ARG A 82 21.73 -18.50 -4.46
C ARG A 82 20.54 -17.54 -4.53
N VAL A 83 20.43 -16.58 -3.61
CA VAL A 83 19.36 -15.58 -3.64
C VAL A 83 19.60 -14.66 -4.84
N ARG A 84 18.73 -14.69 -5.85
CA ARG A 84 18.88 -13.79 -7.00
C ARG A 84 18.55 -12.35 -6.61
N PRO A 85 19.30 -11.36 -7.10
CA PRO A 85 18.89 -9.96 -7.00
C PRO A 85 17.53 -9.77 -7.69
N ILE A 86 16.66 -9.00 -7.03
CA ILE A 86 15.37 -8.63 -7.59
C ILE A 86 15.66 -7.65 -8.73
N ALA A 87 15.40 -8.05 -9.97
CA ALA A 87 15.52 -7.16 -11.11
C ALA A 87 14.53 -6.00 -10.95
N ALA A 88 14.98 -4.76 -11.17
CA ALA A 88 14.11 -3.58 -11.06
C ALA A 88 12.91 -3.63 -12.03
N ASP A 89 13.01 -4.36 -13.13
CA ASP A 89 11.93 -4.64 -14.10
C ASP A 89 10.87 -5.64 -13.58
N ALA A 90 11.07 -6.23 -12.39
CA ALA A 90 10.14 -7.19 -11.80
C ALA A 90 8.93 -6.54 -11.11
N ILE A 91 8.94 -5.22 -10.89
CA ILE A 91 7.79 -4.53 -10.30
C ILE A 91 6.71 -4.41 -11.38
N THR A 92 5.69 -5.25 -11.28
CA THR A 92 4.58 -5.24 -12.22
C THR A 92 3.48 -4.30 -11.76
N LEU A 93 2.63 -3.86 -12.69
CA LEU A 93 1.42 -3.10 -12.37
C LEU A 93 0.50 -3.87 -11.41
N LEU A 94 0.52 -5.21 -11.46
CA LEU A 94 -0.22 -6.09 -10.57
C LEU A 94 0.21 -5.91 -9.11
N ASP A 95 1.50 -5.74 -8.85
CA ASP A 95 2.03 -5.56 -7.49
C ASP A 95 1.53 -4.25 -6.87
N ILE A 96 1.49 -3.19 -7.68
CA ILE A 96 0.95 -1.87 -7.27
C ILE A 96 -0.54 -1.99 -6.97
N GLN A 97 -1.29 -2.71 -7.81
CA GLN A 97 -2.73 -2.94 -7.60
C GLN A 97 -3.01 -3.76 -6.35
N LEU A 98 -2.24 -4.82 -6.09
CA LEU A 98 -2.38 -5.65 -4.89
C LEU A 98 -2.13 -4.83 -3.62
N VAL A 99 -1.08 -4.01 -3.60
CA VAL A 99 -0.81 -3.11 -2.47
C VAL A 99 -1.92 -2.07 -2.30
N ALA A 100 -2.43 -1.50 -3.40
CA ALA A 100 -3.56 -0.56 -3.35
C ALA A 100 -4.82 -1.20 -2.75
N ILE A 101 -5.16 -2.43 -3.16
CA ILE A 101 -6.28 -3.19 -2.61
C ILE A 101 -6.06 -3.44 -1.11
N LEU A 102 -4.86 -3.82 -0.71
CA LEU A 102 -4.54 -4.10 0.69
C LEU A 102 -4.67 -2.86 1.59
N LEU A 103 -4.22 -1.70 1.10
CA LEU A 103 -4.43 -0.41 1.75
C LEU A 103 -5.91 -0.05 1.85
N PHE A 104 -6.69 -0.33 0.81
CA PHE A 104 -8.13 -0.08 0.80
C PHE A 104 -8.88 -0.94 1.82
N VAL A 105 -8.53 -2.23 1.91
CA VAL A 105 -9.07 -3.15 2.93
C VAL A 105 -8.68 -2.68 4.33
N SER A 106 -7.45 -2.20 4.52
CA SER A 106 -6.99 -1.66 5.79
C SER A 106 -7.77 -0.41 6.22
N TYR A 107 -8.02 0.51 5.27
CA TYR A 107 -8.85 1.70 5.49
C TYR A 107 -10.29 1.33 5.86
N ALA A 108 -10.91 0.41 5.13
CA ALA A 108 -12.26 -0.08 5.42
C ALA A 108 -12.35 -0.73 6.81
N SER A 109 -11.35 -1.54 7.18
CA SER A 109 -11.27 -2.18 8.50
C SER A 109 -11.18 -1.16 9.63
N MET A 110 -10.39 -0.09 9.44
CA MET A 110 -10.26 0.98 10.43
C MET A 110 -11.58 1.77 10.62
N LEU A 111 -12.31 2.03 9.53
CA LEU A 111 -13.64 2.64 9.58
C LEU A 111 -14.62 1.77 10.35
N LEU A 112 -14.68 0.47 10.03
CA LEU A 112 -15.54 -0.49 10.73
C LEU A 112 -15.21 -0.55 12.22
N LEU A 113 -13.93 -0.59 12.57
CA LEU A 113 -13.49 -0.60 13.97
C LEU A 113 -13.95 0.67 14.71
N ARG A 114 -13.81 1.85 14.09
CA ARG A 114 -14.31 3.10 14.67
C ARG A 114 -15.82 3.06 14.92
N HIS A 115 -16.58 2.60 13.93
CA HIS A 115 -18.03 2.46 14.08
C HIS A 115 -18.41 1.48 15.19
N LEU A 116 -17.73 0.34 15.30
CA LEU A 116 -17.95 -0.63 16.38
C LEU A 116 -17.62 -0.03 17.76
N VAL A 117 -16.53 0.73 17.87
CA VAL A 117 -16.16 1.43 19.10
C VAL A 117 -17.24 2.45 19.47
N ASP A 118 -17.74 3.24 18.53
CA ASP A 118 -18.77 4.25 18.79
C ASP A 118 -20.10 3.60 19.22
N ILE A 119 -20.52 2.53 18.54
CA ILE A 119 -21.69 1.74 18.92
C ILE A 119 -21.51 1.18 20.34
N SER A 120 -20.34 0.62 20.65
CA SER A 120 -20.06 0.07 21.98
C SER A 120 -20.12 1.15 23.07
N ARG A 121 -19.64 2.37 22.78
CA ARG A 121 -19.72 3.52 23.69
C ARG A 121 -21.16 3.96 23.90
N LEU A 122 -21.95 4.05 22.84
CA LEU A 122 -23.38 4.38 22.92
C LEU A 122 -24.16 3.34 23.73
N LEU A 123 -23.89 2.05 23.52
CA LEU A 123 -24.49 0.97 24.29
C LEU A 123 -24.10 1.04 25.77
N LYS A 124 -22.84 1.34 26.10
CA LYS A 124 -22.39 1.54 27.49
C LYS A 124 -23.10 2.73 28.15
N VAL A 125 -23.27 3.84 27.43
CA VAL A 125 -23.98 5.03 27.94
C VAL A 125 -25.47 4.74 28.11
N SER A 126 -26.10 4.05 27.15
CA SER A 126 -27.50 3.62 27.24
C SER A 126 -27.72 2.71 28.46
N ARG A 127 -26.84 1.72 28.67
CA ARG A 127 -26.89 0.85 29.84
C ARG A 127 -26.74 1.64 31.14
N ARG A 128 -25.81 2.59 31.24
CA ARG A 128 -25.68 3.44 32.45
C ARG A 128 -26.94 4.22 32.77
N ARG A 129 -27.63 4.78 31.76
CA ARG A 129 -28.90 5.51 31.98
C ARG A 129 -30.02 4.62 32.54
N ILE A 130 -30.08 3.35 32.15
CA ILE A 130 -31.09 2.41 32.63
C ILE A 130 -30.90 2.06 34.12
N TYR A 131 -29.65 1.99 34.61
CA TYR A 131 -29.35 1.64 36.00
C TYR A 131 -29.29 2.85 36.95
N MET A 132 -29.28 4.08 36.43
CA MET A 132 -29.29 5.31 37.24
C MET A 132 -30.69 5.93 37.40
N ASN A 133 -31.69 5.37 36.71
CA ASN A 133 -33.12 5.61 36.95
C ASN A 133 -33.71 4.45 37.74
#